data_AF-Q9FPX4-F1
#
_entry.id   AF-Q9FPX4-F1
#
_cell.length_a   1.000
_cell.length_b   1.000
_cell.length_c   1.000
_cell.angle_alpha   90.00
_cell.angle_beta   90.00
_cell.angle_gamma   90.00
#
_symmetry.space_group_name_H-M   'P 1'
#
loop_
_entity.id
_entity.type
_entity.pdbx_description
1 polymer ?
#
loop_
_entity_poly.entity_id
_entity_poly.type
_entity_poly.pdbx_seq_one_letter_code
_entity_poly.pdbx_strand_id
1 'polypeptide(L)' 'GLDFALVPVQPKSKGHTVTVQFDTFRSRISIDVNNNDIKSVPWDEQDYDGQNAKVRITYNSSTKV' A
#
# COMPACT_ATOMS: atom_id res chain seq x y z
N GLY A 1 6.44 1.19 9.36
CA GLY A 1 5.33 0.79 8.49
C GLY A 1 5.57 -0.58 7.92
N LEU A 2 4.58 -1.11 7.21
CA LEU A 2 4.61 -2.40 6.52
C LEU A 2 3.91 -2.23 5.17
N ASP A 3 4.46 -2.83 4.13
CA ASP A 3 3.96 -2.66 2.76
C ASP A 3 3.60 -4.02 2.14
N PHE A 4 2.49 -4.08 1.42
CA PHE A 4 2.21 -5.16 0.47
C PHE A 4 2.54 -4.68 -0.93
N ALA A 5 3.49 -5.33 -1.60
CA ALA A 5 4.00 -4.88 -2.90
C ALA A 5 3.81 -5.93 -4.00
N LEU A 6 3.37 -5.48 -5.17
CA LEU A 6 3.41 -6.21 -6.42
C LEU A 6 4.61 -5.71 -7.22
N VAL A 7 5.74 -6.42 -7.11
CA VAL A 7 7.01 -6.08 -7.76
C VAL A 7 7.21 -6.97 -9.00
N PRO A 8 7.62 -6.42 -10.15
CA PRO A 8 7.99 -7.21 -11.31
C PRO A 8 9.12 -8.19 -11.00
N VAL A 9 9.11 -9.37 -11.64
CA VAL A 9 10.25 -10.31 -11.57
C VAL A 9 11.44 -9.66 -12.27
N GLN A 10 12.59 -9.56 -11.57
CA GLN A 10 13.81 -8.88 -12.03
C GLN A 10 13.60 -7.39 -12.39
N PRO A 11 13.33 -6.53 -11.40
CA PRO A 11 13.13 -5.12 -11.65
C PRO A 11 14.44 -4.46 -12.13
N LYS A 12 14.43 -3.88 -13.34
CA LYS A 12 15.57 -3.09 -13.86
C LYS A 12 15.66 -1.70 -13.21
N SER A 13 14.59 -1.24 -12.59
CA SER A 13 14.48 -0.01 -11.81
C SER A 13 13.30 -0.12 -10.85
N LYS A 14 13.15 0.85 -9.93
CA LYS A 14 11.95 0.97 -9.06
C LYS A 14 10.66 1.34 -9.82
N GLY A 15 10.72 1.45 -11.16
CA GLY A 15 9.53 1.62 -11.98
C GLY A 15 8.72 0.32 -12.05
N HIS A 16 7.40 0.47 -12.17
CA HIS A 16 6.41 -0.60 -12.33
C HIS A 16 6.07 -1.40 -11.07
N THR A 17 6.16 -0.79 -9.88
CA THR A 17 5.71 -1.41 -8.63
C THR A 17 4.41 -0.76 -8.15
N VAL A 18 3.47 -1.60 -7.71
CA VAL A 18 2.27 -1.16 -7.01
C VAL A 18 2.40 -1.58 -5.55
N THR A 19 2.17 -0.64 -4.62
CA THR A 19 2.32 -0.88 -3.19
C THR A 19 1.07 -0.41 -2.46
N VAL A 20 0.58 -1.22 -1.51
CA VAL A 20 -0.33 -0.75 -0.46
C VAL A 20 0.51 -0.54 0.79
N GLN A 21 0.68 0.73 1.18
CA GLN A 21 1.55 1.13 2.28
C GLN A 21 0.74 1.31 3.56
N PHE A 22 1.21 0.75 4.66
CA PHE A 22 0.73 1.04 6.03
C PHE A 22 1.84 1.83 6.74
N ASP A 23 1.90 3.13 6.45
CA ASP A 23 2.94 4.03 6.94
C ASP A 23 2.56 4.55 8.33
N THR A 24 3.27 4.03 9.34
CA THR A 24 3.15 4.40 10.76
C THR A 24 3.70 5.81 11.01
N PHE A 25 4.87 6.13 10.44
CA PHE A 25 5.54 7.41 10.67
C PHE A 25 4.75 8.59 10.09
N ARG A 26 4.10 8.41 8.93
CA ARG A 26 3.25 9.43 8.32
C ARG A 26 1.76 9.25 8.65
N SER A 27 1.41 8.30 9.51
CA SER A 27 0.03 7.99 9.92
C SER A 27 -0.95 7.92 8.74
N ARG A 28 -0.55 7.22 7.66
CA ARG A 28 -1.38 7.08 6.44
C ARG A 28 -1.33 5.66 5.85
N ILE A 29 -2.45 5.25 5.27
CA ILE A 29 -2.54 4.09 4.38
C ILE A 29 -2.64 4.63 2.95
N SER A 30 -1.76 4.20 2.05
CA SER A 30 -1.77 4.66 0.66
C SER A 30 -1.69 3.53 -0.35
N ILE A 31 -2.22 3.80 -1.55
CA ILE A 31 -1.96 3.02 -2.76
C ILE A 31 -0.93 3.81 -3.55
N ASP A 32 0.32 3.35 -3.51
CA ASP A 32 1.44 3.90 -4.25
C ASP A 32 1.62 3.17 -5.58
N VAL A 33 1.83 3.92 -6.66
CA VAL A 33 2.22 3.37 -7.96
C VAL A 33 3.45 4.13 -8.43
N ASN A 34 4.57 3.40 -8.51
CA ASN A 34 5.86 3.95 -8.95
C ASN A 34 6.35 5.14 -8.10
N ASN A 35 6.20 5.09 -6.78
CA ASN A 35 6.53 6.17 -5.83
C ASN A 35 5.63 7.41 -5.95
N ASN A 36 4.43 7.26 -6.50
CA ASN A 36 3.39 8.27 -6.46
C ASN A 36 2.14 7.69 -5.78
N ASP A 37 1.74 8.28 -4.66
CA ASP A 37 0.49 7.96 -3.99
C ASP A 37 -0.69 8.37 -4.90
N ILE A 38 -1.41 7.38 -5.46
CA ILE A 38 -2.65 7.66 -6.22
C ILE A 38 -3.78 8.04 -5.26
N LYS A 39 -3.79 7.43 -4.07
CA LYS A 39 -4.71 7.77 -2.99
C LYS A 39 -4.08 7.43 -1.65
N SER A 40 -4.26 8.32 -0.68
CA SER A 40 -3.94 8.08 0.72
C SER A 40 -5.13 8.42 1.61
N VAL A 41 -5.27 7.71 2.71
CA VAL A 41 -6.17 8.05 3.81
C VAL A 41 -5.39 8.08 5.12
N PRO A 42 -5.73 8.96 6.07
CA PRO A 42 -5.14 8.90 7.40
C PRO A 42 -5.55 7.60 8.09
N TRP A 43 -4.69 7.08 8.96
CA TRP A 43 -5.03 6.05 9.93
C TRP A 43 -4.26 6.32 11.23
N ASP A 44 -4.83 5.92 12.35
CA ASP A 44 -4.14 5.94 13.63
C ASP A 44 -3.56 4.54 13.90
N GLU A 45 -2.25 4.48 14.12
CA GLU A 45 -1.56 3.24 14.44
C GLU A 45 -1.91 2.72 15.83
N GLN A 46 -2.27 3.61 16.75
CA GLN A 46 -2.61 3.25 18.13
C GLN A 46 -3.87 2.39 18.20
N ASP A 47 -4.78 2.51 17.22
CA ASP A 47 -5.97 1.66 17.11
C ASP A 47 -5.62 0.18 16.88
N TYR A 48 -4.42 -0.11 16.40
CA TYR A 48 -3.98 -1.47 16.00
C TYR A 48 -2.71 -1.95 16.70
N ASP A 49 -2.02 -1.09 17.46
CA ASP A 49 -0.75 -1.42 18.09
C ASP A 49 -0.88 -2.61 19.06
N GLY A 50 0.11 -3.51 19.01
CA GLY A 50 0.14 -4.76 19.79
C GLY A 50 -0.93 -5.80 19.43
N GLN A 51 -1.78 -5.57 18.42
CA GLN A 51 -2.88 -6.45 18.03
C GLN A 51 -2.68 -7.08 16.64
N ASN A 52 -3.34 -8.20 16.40
CA ASN A 52 -3.43 -8.78 15.06
C ASN A 52 -4.41 -7.98 14.21
N ALA A 53 -3.92 -7.31 13.17
CA ALA A 53 -4.75 -6.60 12.19
C ALA A 53 -5.06 -7.50 10.98
N LYS A 54 -6.32 -7.50 10.53
CA LYS A 54 -6.75 -8.22 9.31
C LYS A 54 -6.88 -7.25 8.14
N VAL A 55 -6.14 -7.52 7.07
CA VAL A 55 -6.13 -6.69 5.84
C VAL A 55 -6.68 -7.49 4.67
N ARG A 56 -7.49 -6.84 3.82
CA ARG A 56 -7.96 -7.40 2.54
C ARG A 56 -7.66 -6.42 1.41
N ILE A 57 -6.81 -6.84 0.47
CA ILE A 57 -6.50 -6.10 -0.76
C ILE A 57 -7.26 -6.75 -1.90
N THR A 58 -7.92 -5.97 -2.75
CA THR A 58 -8.71 -6.49 -3.89
C THR A 58 -8.58 -5.54 -5.08
N TYR A 59 -8.38 -6.12 -6.25
CA TYR A 59 -8.35 -5.40 -7.52
C TYR A 59 -9.37 -6.05 -8.47
N ASN A 60 -10.32 -5.25 -8.97
CA ASN A 60 -11.27 -5.68 -9.99
C ASN A 60 -10.82 -5.14 -11.35
N SER A 61 -10.50 -6.04 -12.28
CA SER A 61 -10.01 -5.68 -13.62
C SER A 61 -11.09 -5.08 -14.52
N SER A 62 -12.38 -5.38 -14.30
CA SER A 62 -13.48 -4.92 -15.16
C SER A 62 -13.88 -3.47 -14.92
N THR A 63 -13.58 -2.90 -13.74
CA THR A 63 -14.06 -1.57 -13.34
C THR A 63 -12.99 -0.48 -13.43
N LYS A 64 -11.79 -0.83 -13.88
CA LYS A 64 -10.68 0.12 -14.05
C LYS A 64 -10.72 0.64 -15.49
N VAL A 65 -11.49 1.71 -15.67
CA VAL A 65 -11.65 2.46 -16.94
C VAL A 65 -10.79 3.72 -16.90
#